data_AF-A0A3D1SR51-F1
#
_entry.id   AF-A0A3D1SR51-F1
#
_cell.length_a   1.000
_cell.length_b   1.000
_cell.length_c   1.000
_cell.angle_alpha   90.00
_cell.angle_beta   90.00
_cell.angle_gamma   90.00
#
_symmetry.space_group_name_H-M   'P 1'
#
loop_
_entity.id
_entity.type
_entity.pdbx_description
1 polymer ?
#
loop_
_entity_poly.entity_id
_entity_poly.type
_entity_poly.pdbx_seq_one_letter_code
_entity_poly.pdbx_strand_id
1 'polypeptide(L)'
;MKIHSSWHNKHLFIGSSLLLFVFLILTGCSGSGGSSGSATPTAGSNTPTTAGNGSTATASQTPVVRLGTQPCPEAVKDPAHWTTIIAPTASAKVESVSCANLKGTPTLQALVTVRYDGTGAIFDVYVYDRITDPSPAQLFKLQNLAKGDAKISGYNTVMTAEVDTNSSINRNQPDANLTQDLFREFKWSDAVGTLVPVTFPGIFPDLTRYQAEADQ
;
A
#
# COMPACT_ATOMS: atom_id res chain seq x y z
N MET A 1 -53.61 -48.36 20.81
CA MET A 1 -53.16 -46.98 21.12
C MET A 1 -51.66 -46.90 20.84
N LYS A 2 -51.26 -46.25 19.74
CA LYS A 2 -49.86 -45.95 19.40
C LYS A 2 -49.80 -44.51 18.91
N ILE A 3 -49.01 -43.68 19.59
CA ILE A 3 -48.87 -42.24 19.38
C ILE A 3 -47.74 -42.03 18.36
N HIS A 4 -48.06 -41.51 17.18
CA HIS A 4 -47.09 -40.99 16.20
C HIS A 4 -47.60 -39.63 15.71
N SER A 5 -47.31 -38.55 16.46
CA SER A 5 -47.56 -37.19 15.96
C SER A 5 -46.81 -36.13 16.78
N SER A 6 -45.48 -36.11 16.70
CA SER A 6 -44.73 -34.92 17.18
C SER A 6 -43.45 -34.61 16.39
N TRP A 7 -43.00 -35.50 15.50
CA TRP A 7 -41.76 -35.30 14.74
C TRP A 7 -41.95 -34.46 13.47
N HIS A 8 -43.08 -34.61 12.77
CA HIS A 8 -43.36 -33.87 11.53
C HIS A 8 -43.54 -32.35 11.72
N ASN A 9 -44.07 -31.91 12.87
CA ASN A 9 -44.32 -30.48 13.11
C ASN A 9 -43.03 -29.66 13.36
N LYS A 10 -41.95 -30.31 13.80
CA LYS A 10 -40.66 -29.62 14.06
C LYS A 10 -39.88 -29.32 12.78
N HIS A 11 -39.94 -30.23 11.79
CA HIS A 11 -39.26 -30.03 10.51
C HIS A 11 -39.96 -29.00 9.61
N LEU A 12 -41.29 -28.87 9.73
CA LEU A 12 -42.07 -27.83 9.04
C LEU A 12 -41.74 -26.42 9.54
N PHE A 13 -41.55 -26.26 10.86
CA PHE A 13 -41.21 -24.96 11.45
C PHE A 13 -39.79 -24.48 11.10
N ILE A 14 -38.83 -25.41 11.03
CA ILE A 14 -37.44 -25.11 10.66
C ILE A 14 -37.34 -24.73 9.18
N GLY A 15 -38.06 -25.43 8.31
CA GLY A 15 -38.11 -25.13 6.87
C GLY A 15 -38.69 -23.74 6.57
N SER A 16 -39.78 -23.37 7.24
CA SER A 16 -40.43 -22.06 7.04
C SER A 16 -39.58 -20.88 7.53
N SER A 17 -38.79 -21.08 8.61
CA SER A 17 -37.91 -20.03 9.16
C SER A 17 -36.68 -19.79 8.27
N LEU A 18 -36.13 -20.85 7.66
CA LEU A 18 -35.00 -20.74 6.73
C LEU A 18 -35.41 -20.01 5.43
N LEU A 19 -36.63 -20.27 4.95
CA LEU A 19 -37.14 -19.67 3.72
C LEU A 19 -37.45 -18.17 3.89
N LEU A 20 -37.90 -17.76 5.09
CA LEU A 20 -38.05 -16.34 5.46
C LEU A 20 -36.70 -15.61 5.54
N PHE A 21 -35.66 -16.26 6.03
CA PHE A 21 -34.31 -15.67 6.08
C PHE A 21 -33.71 -15.45 4.69
N VAL A 22 -33.94 -16.36 3.73
CA VAL A 22 -33.43 -16.21 2.36
C VAL A 22 -34.11 -15.06 1.61
N PHE A 23 -35.42 -14.83 1.82
CA PHE A 23 -36.13 -13.72 1.18
C PHE A 23 -35.69 -12.33 1.67
N LEU A 24 -35.24 -12.21 2.93
CA LEU A 24 -34.78 -10.94 3.49
C LEU A 24 -33.44 -10.45 2.92
N ILE A 25 -32.61 -11.34 2.34
CA ILE A 25 -31.30 -10.99 1.79
C ILE A 25 -31.40 -10.52 0.33
N LEU A 26 -32.52 -10.78 -0.36
CA LEU A 26 -32.70 -10.50 -1.79
C LEU A 26 -33.37 -9.15 -2.12
N THR A 27 -33.80 -8.36 -1.13
CA THR A 27 -34.48 -7.06 -1.32
C THR A 27 -33.60 -5.82 -1.08
N GLY A 28 -32.28 -5.97 -1.10
CA GLY A 28 -31.34 -4.91 -0.75
C GLY A 28 -30.46 -4.40 -1.90
N CYS A 29 -31.02 -4.08 -3.07
CA CYS A 29 -30.36 -3.20 -4.06
C CYS A 29 -31.39 -2.71 -5.10
N SER A 30 -32.13 -1.66 -4.74
CA SER A 30 -32.89 -0.83 -5.68
C SER A 30 -32.80 0.62 -5.23
N GLY A 31 -31.63 1.21 -5.47
CA GLY A 31 -31.36 2.64 -5.26
C GLY A 31 -31.29 3.36 -6.60
N SER A 32 -32.46 3.84 -7.05
CA SER A 32 -32.72 5.12 -7.73
C SER A 32 -31.57 5.83 -8.46
N GLY A 33 -31.76 6.00 -9.78
CA GLY A 33 -30.96 6.86 -10.64
C GLY A 33 -31.01 8.35 -10.24
N GLY A 34 -29.92 9.04 -10.57
CA GLY A 34 -29.74 10.48 -10.40
C GLY A 34 -29.03 11.08 -11.62
N SER A 35 -29.85 11.73 -12.44
CA SER A 35 -29.61 12.69 -13.53
C SER A 35 -28.18 13.17 -13.87
N SER A 36 -27.91 13.03 -15.16
CA SER A 36 -27.10 13.87 -16.03
C SER A 36 -27.12 15.37 -15.69
N GLY A 37 -25.93 15.92 -15.47
CA GLY A 37 -25.62 17.35 -15.53
C GLY A 37 -24.54 17.60 -16.56
N SER A 38 -24.93 17.66 -17.84
CA SER A 38 -24.10 18.20 -18.91
C SER A 38 -24.11 19.72 -18.78
N ALA A 39 -22.99 20.29 -18.36
CA ALA A 39 -22.75 21.73 -18.41
C ALA A 39 -21.73 22.01 -19.52
N THR A 40 -22.25 22.34 -20.69
CA THR A 40 -21.51 22.97 -21.79
C THR A 40 -20.99 24.34 -21.34
N PRO A 41 -19.71 24.67 -21.50
CA PRO A 41 -19.26 26.06 -21.46
C PRO A 41 -19.28 26.63 -22.88
N THR A 42 -20.09 27.68 -23.02
CA THR A 42 -20.20 28.58 -24.16
C THR A 42 -18.84 29.15 -24.57
N ALA A 43 -18.57 29.16 -25.88
CA ALA A 43 -17.48 29.91 -26.48
C ALA A 43 -17.69 31.42 -26.28
N GLY A 44 -16.79 32.06 -25.54
CA GLY A 44 -16.65 33.51 -25.49
C GLY A 44 -15.30 33.91 -26.05
N SER A 45 -15.27 34.36 -27.30
CA SER A 45 -14.13 35.10 -27.84
C SER A 45 -14.07 36.46 -27.16
N ASN A 46 -12.90 36.86 -26.66
CA ASN A 46 -12.44 38.26 -26.69
C ASN A 46 -10.90 38.30 -26.55
N THR A 47 -10.31 38.73 -27.67
CA THR A 47 -9.05 39.43 -27.97
C THR A 47 -8.02 39.68 -26.85
N PRO A 48 -6.69 39.59 -27.13
CA PRO A 48 -5.65 39.65 -26.12
C PRO A 48 -5.25 41.09 -25.78
N THR A 49 -5.10 41.37 -24.48
CA THR A 49 -4.44 42.58 -24.00
C THR A 49 -3.40 42.24 -22.93
N THR A 50 -2.20 42.73 -23.18
CA THR A 50 -0.97 42.53 -22.43
C THR A 50 -0.97 43.22 -21.06
N ALA A 51 -0.20 42.62 -20.14
CA ALA A 51 0.43 43.19 -18.94
C ALA A 51 -0.35 43.22 -17.61
N GLY A 52 0.26 42.63 -16.57
CA GLY A 52 0.00 42.96 -15.17
C GLY A 52 0.17 41.79 -14.21
N ASN A 53 1.25 41.81 -13.42
CA ASN A 53 1.55 40.95 -12.26
C ASN A 53 0.31 40.41 -11.53
N GLY A 54 0.08 39.10 -11.62
CA GLY A 54 -0.90 38.39 -10.80
C GLY A 54 -0.22 37.28 -10.03
N SER A 55 -0.04 37.49 -8.71
CA SER A 55 0.26 36.42 -7.77
C SER A 55 -0.81 35.34 -7.91
N THR A 56 -0.43 34.17 -8.45
CA THR A 56 -1.30 33.00 -8.49
C THR A 56 -1.62 32.63 -7.05
N ALA A 57 -2.86 32.90 -6.62
CA ALA A 57 -3.36 32.39 -5.36
C ALA A 57 -3.38 30.85 -5.45
N THR A 58 -2.37 30.22 -4.87
CA THR A 58 -2.37 28.78 -4.63
C THR A 58 -3.57 28.46 -3.75
N ALA A 59 -4.59 27.83 -4.33
CA ALA A 59 -5.70 27.29 -3.56
C ALA A 59 -5.12 26.41 -2.44
N SER A 60 -5.31 26.83 -1.19
CA SER A 60 -4.91 26.07 -0.01
C SER A 60 -5.78 24.82 0.04
N GLN A 61 -5.29 23.72 -0.54
CA GLN A 61 -5.93 22.42 -0.38
C GLN A 61 -5.80 22.01 1.08
N THR A 62 -6.92 21.61 1.69
CA THR A 62 -6.89 20.98 3.01
C THR A 62 -5.94 19.77 2.93
N PRO A 63 -4.99 19.61 3.86
CA PRO A 63 -4.09 18.47 3.85
C PRO A 63 -4.89 17.17 4.00
N VAL A 64 -4.88 16.31 2.98
CA VAL A 64 -5.59 15.02 2.97
C VAL A 64 -4.58 13.89 2.92
N VAL A 65 -4.84 12.83 3.69
CA VAL A 65 -4.10 11.55 3.60
C VAL A 65 -4.49 10.86 2.30
N ARG A 66 -3.54 10.67 1.39
CA ARG A 66 -3.76 9.92 0.15
C ARG A 66 -3.24 8.50 0.32
N LEU A 67 -3.94 7.56 -0.28
CA LEU A 67 -3.58 6.15 -0.29
C LEU A 67 -2.58 5.85 -1.41
N GLY A 68 -1.66 4.92 -1.14
CA GLY A 68 -0.64 4.49 -2.10
C GLY A 68 0.49 5.49 -2.30
N THR A 69 1.39 5.14 -3.23
CA THR A 69 2.51 6.00 -3.63
C THR A 69 2.03 7.37 -4.07
N GLN A 70 2.70 8.40 -3.57
CA GLN A 70 2.50 9.80 -3.90
C GLN A 70 3.75 10.35 -4.60
N PRO A 71 3.62 11.42 -5.40
CA PRO A 71 4.77 12.12 -5.94
C PRO A 71 5.71 12.58 -4.83
N CYS A 72 6.97 12.15 -4.90
CA CYS A 72 8.04 12.70 -4.07
C CYS A 72 8.39 14.12 -4.53
N PRO A 73 8.77 15.03 -3.62
CA PRO A 73 9.40 16.29 -4.00
C PRO A 73 10.63 16.05 -4.91
N GLU A 74 10.90 16.97 -5.83
CA GLU A 74 11.94 16.81 -6.86
C GLU A 74 13.35 16.54 -6.30
N ALA A 75 13.74 17.22 -5.21
CA ALA A 75 15.02 16.95 -4.57
C ALA A 75 15.04 15.59 -3.85
N VAL A 76 13.90 15.18 -3.31
CA VAL A 76 13.77 13.96 -2.50
C VAL A 76 13.71 12.71 -3.36
N LYS A 77 13.12 12.78 -4.56
CA LYS A 77 13.05 11.62 -5.47
C LYS A 77 14.42 11.21 -6.03
N ASP A 78 15.42 12.09 -5.97
CA ASP A 78 16.76 11.84 -6.48
C ASP A 78 17.56 10.94 -5.52
N PRO A 79 18.03 9.75 -5.94
CA PRO A 79 18.90 8.90 -5.14
C PRO A 79 20.14 9.62 -4.59
N ALA A 80 20.68 10.62 -5.30
CA ALA A 80 21.85 11.38 -4.86
C ALA A 80 21.61 12.16 -3.56
N HIS A 81 20.38 12.63 -3.33
CA HIS A 81 20.00 13.28 -2.06
C HIS A 81 20.18 12.33 -0.88
N TRP A 82 19.85 11.06 -1.05
CA TRP A 82 19.89 10.05 0.01
C TRP A 82 21.26 9.45 0.24
N THR A 83 22.15 9.47 -0.75
CA THR A 83 23.52 8.97 -0.62
C THR A 83 24.28 9.69 0.51
N THR A 84 24.03 10.97 0.75
CA THR A 84 24.68 11.71 1.85
C THR A 84 24.05 11.45 3.22
N ILE A 85 22.77 11.06 3.25
CA ILE A 85 22.02 10.80 4.48
C ILE A 85 22.26 9.37 4.97
N ILE A 86 22.18 8.39 4.06
CA ILE A 86 22.37 6.97 4.37
C ILE A 86 23.85 6.62 4.42
N ALA A 87 24.68 7.31 3.61
CA ALA A 87 26.11 7.02 3.46
C ALA A 87 26.39 5.54 3.16
N PRO A 88 25.86 4.98 2.04
CA PRO A 88 26.12 3.59 1.67
C PRO A 88 27.62 3.33 1.47
N THR A 89 28.04 2.08 1.69
CA THR A 89 29.43 1.66 1.43
C THR A 89 29.77 1.73 -0.06
N ALA A 90 31.05 1.68 -0.42
CA ALA A 90 31.49 1.75 -1.83
C ALA A 90 30.89 0.66 -2.75
N SER A 91 30.41 -0.44 -2.17
CA SER A 91 29.76 -1.56 -2.85
C SER A 91 28.23 -1.50 -2.76
N ALA A 92 27.65 -0.33 -2.51
CA ALA A 92 26.21 -0.16 -2.35
C ALA A 92 25.75 1.18 -2.91
N LYS A 93 24.51 1.22 -3.39
CA LYS A 93 23.88 2.43 -3.93
C LYS A 93 22.42 2.51 -3.52
N VAL A 94 21.94 3.73 -3.36
CA VAL A 94 20.49 3.99 -3.29
C VAL A 94 19.88 3.56 -4.62
N GLU A 95 18.99 2.58 -4.58
CA GLU A 95 18.36 2.01 -5.78
C GLU A 95 17.11 2.79 -6.17
N SER A 96 16.23 3.04 -5.21
CA SER A 96 14.97 3.73 -5.46
C SER A 96 14.49 4.53 -4.25
N VAL A 97 13.65 5.51 -4.55
CA VAL A 97 12.94 6.33 -3.58
C VAL A 97 11.47 6.39 -3.97
N SER A 98 10.58 6.17 -3.02
CA SER A 98 9.13 6.31 -3.19
C SER A 98 8.53 7.02 -1.98
N CYS A 99 7.47 7.80 -2.16
CA CYS A 99 6.88 8.57 -1.07
C CYS A 99 5.41 8.19 -0.85
N ALA A 100 4.92 8.29 0.38
CA ALA A 100 3.49 8.16 0.69
C ALA A 100 3.17 8.74 2.07
N ASN A 101 1.88 8.80 2.41
CA ASN A 101 1.39 9.16 3.74
C ASN A 101 1.43 7.94 4.69
N LEU A 102 2.62 7.36 4.88
CA LEU A 102 2.84 6.11 5.66
C LEU A 102 2.43 6.23 7.13
N LYS A 103 2.55 7.42 7.72
CA LYS A 103 2.13 7.70 9.11
C LYS A 103 0.61 7.83 9.27
N GLY A 104 -0.16 7.78 8.19
CA GLY A 104 -1.59 8.09 8.23
C GLY A 104 -1.88 9.57 8.49
N THR A 105 -0.88 10.45 8.33
CA THR A 105 -1.00 11.91 8.38
C THR A 105 -0.78 12.51 6.99
N PRO A 106 -1.25 13.73 6.70
CA PRO A 106 -1.05 14.36 5.39
C PRO A 106 0.40 14.67 5.00
N THR A 107 1.37 14.41 5.89
CA THR A 107 2.81 14.55 5.62
C THR A 107 3.34 13.34 4.87
N LEU A 108 4.30 13.57 3.96
CA LEU A 108 4.95 12.50 3.21
C LEU A 108 6.13 11.90 3.99
N GLN A 109 6.24 10.59 3.92
CA GLN A 109 7.41 9.81 4.31
C GLN A 109 8.02 9.20 3.04
N ALA A 110 9.33 8.98 3.06
CA ALA A 110 10.07 8.38 1.95
C ALA A 110 10.50 6.96 2.32
N LEU A 111 10.11 6.00 1.50
CA LEU A 111 10.69 4.67 1.40
C LEU A 111 11.93 4.77 0.52
N VAL A 112 13.09 4.45 1.09
CA VAL A 112 14.38 4.49 0.40
C VAL A 112 14.97 3.10 0.42
N THR A 113 15.42 2.63 -0.74
CA THR A 113 15.99 1.30 -0.89
C THR A 113 17.46 1.41 -1.26
N VAL A 114 18.27 0.50 -0.73
CA VAL A 114 19.70 0.44 -1.00
C VAL A 114 20.04 -0.98 -1.45
N ARG A 115 20.73 -1.09 -2.58
CA ARG A 115 21.19 -2.38 -3.09
C ARG A 115 22.72 -2.45 -3.04
N TYR A 116 23.21 -3.58 -2.56
CA TYR A 116 24.62 -3.92 -2.54
C TYR A 116 25.00 -4.67 -3.82
N ASP A 117 26.16 -4.35 -4.35
CA ASP A 117 26.79 -5.07 -5.44
C ASP A 117 27.25 -6.46 -4.96
N GLY A 118 27.17 -7.47 -5.83
CA GLY A 118 27.61 -8.85 -5.53
C GLY A 118 26.55 -9.92 -5.80
N THR A 119 26.91 -11.19 -5.57
CA THR A 119 26.09 -12.36 -5.94
C THR A 119 24.84 -12.56 -5.09
N GLY A 120 24.80 -12.00 -3.87
CA GLY A 120 23.64 -12.06 -2.96
C GLY A 120 22.56 -10.98 -3.20
N ALA A 121 22.86 -9.97 -4.03
CA ALA A 121 22.00 -8.81 -4.31
C ALA A 121 21.29 -8.28 -3.05
N ILE A 122 22.07 -8.13 -1.97
CA ILE A 122 21.56 -7.73 -0.66
C ILE A 122 20.86 -6.38 -0.77
N PHE A 123 19.72 -6.29 -0.09
CA PHE A 123 18.81 -5.17 -0.18
C PHE A 123 18.46 -4.65 1.21
N ASP A 124 18.54 -3.35 1.39
CA ASP A 124 18.14 -2.67 2.62
C ASP A 124 16.99 -1.70 2.34
N VAL A 125 16.14 -1.55 3.34
CA VAL A 125 14.93 -0.74 3.30
C VAL A 125 14.95 0.24 4.46
N TYR A 126 14.74 1.52 4.15
CA TYR A 126 14.67 2.59 5.12
C TYR A 126 13.37 3.38 4.91
N VAL A 127 12.78 3.88 6.00
CA VAL A 127 11.69 4.85 5.91
C VAL A 127 12.08 6.10 6.69
N TYR A 128 11.92 7.25 6.06
CA TYR A 128 12.23 8.56 6.65
C TYR A 128 11.00 9.47 6.73
N ASP A 129 10.94 10.26 7.79
CA ASP A 129 10.03 11.39 7.96
C ASP A 129 10.77 12.72 7.80
N ARG A 130 10.01 13.81 7.69
CA ARG A 130 10.57 15.17 7.52
C ARG A 130 11.57 15.20 6.35
N ILE A 131 11.16 14.61 5.24
CA ILE A 131 12.02 14.25 4.10
C ILE A 131 12.63 15.44 3.35
N THR A 132 12.14 16.66 3.60
CA THR A 132 12.70 17.90 3.05
C THR A 132 13.66 18.60 4.02
N ASP A 133 13.76 18.14 5.27
CA ASP A 133 14.69 18.70 6.24
C ASP A 133 16.13 18.30 5.85
N PRO A 134 17.14 19.12 6.20
CA PRO A 134 18.55 18.74 6.01
C PRO A 134 18.96 17.48 6.76
N SER A 135 18.18 17.07 7.76
CA SER A 135 18.39 15.86 8.56
C SER A 135 17.04 15.14 8.77
N PRO A 136 16.61 14.34 7.79
CA PRO A 136 15.36 13.57 7.88
C PRO A 136 15.41 12.57 9.03
N ALA A 137 14.26 12.31 9.66
CA ALA A 137 14.18 11.36 10.77
C ALA A 137 13.99 9.94 10.25
N GLN A 138 14.91 9.02 10.55
CA GLN A 138 14.70 7.61 10.24
C GLN A 138 13.61 7.03 11.15
N LEU A 139 12.51 6.58 10.57
CA LEU A 139 11.40 5.94 11.26
C LEU A 139 11.57 4.43 11.35
N PHE A 140 12.07 3.81 10.29
CA PHE A 140 12.14 2.37 10.15
C PHE A 140 13.37 1.97 9.35
N LYS A 141 13.90 0.77 9.65
CA LYS A 141 14.99 0.15 8.94
C LYS A 141 14.84 -1.36 8.96
N LEU A 142 15.03 -1.99 7.81
CA LEU A 142 15.18 -3.43 7.66
C LEU A 142 16.34 -3.69 6.69
N GLN A 143 17.28 -4.55 7.08
CA GLN A 143 18.53 -4.73 6.32
C GLN A 143 18.78 -6.20 6.03
N ASN A 144 19.69 -6.43 5.09
CA ASN A 144 20.19 -7.73 4.70
C ASN A 144 19.14 -8.64 4.05
N LEU A 145 18.20 -8.05 3.29
CA LEU A 145 17.21 -8.84 2.56
C LEU A 145 17.88 -9.54 1.38
N ALA A 146 17.89 -10.88 1.38
CA ALA A 146 18.51 -11.66 0.32
C ALA A 146 17.68 -11.56 -0.97
N LYS A 147 18.31 -11.06 -2.05
CA LYS A 147 17.60 -10.72 -3.30
C LYS A 147 16.31 -9.96 -3.04
N GLY A 148 16.36 -9.01 -2.11
CA GLY A 148 15.18 -8.35 -1.61
C GLY A 148 14.55 -7.36 -2.58
N ASP A 149 13.30 -7.03 -2.28
CA ASP A 149 12.51 -5.97 -2.88
C ASP A 149 11.62 -5.29 -1.82
N ALA A 150 11.23 -4.05 -2.08
CA ALA A 150 10.25 -3.35 -1.25
C ALA A 150 9.44 -2.35 -2.07
N LYS A 151 8.15 -2.25 -1.75
CA LYS A 151 7.22 -1.29 -2.34
C LYS A 151 6.23 -0.76 -1.32
N ILE A 152 5.64 0.39 -1.64
CA ILE A 152 4.53 0.96 -0.87
C ILE A 152 3.23 0.34 -1.39
N SER A 153 2.41 -0.17 -0.48
CA SER A 153 1.09 -0.74 -0.81
C SER A 153 0.06 0.34 -1.12
N GLY A 154 -1.06 -0.07 -1.73
CA GLY A 154 -2.23 0.79 -1.91
C GLY A 154 -2.86 1.28 -0.59
N TYR A 155 -2.42 0.79 0.57
CA TYR A 155 -2.96 1.13 1.89
C TYR A 155 -1.95 1.82 2.81
N ASN A 156 -0.94 2.48 2.23
CA ASN A 156 0.10 3.22 2.97
C ASN A 156 0.88 2.34 3.95
N THR A 157 1.19 1.11 3.54
CA THR A 157 2.08 0.21 4.29
C THR A 157 3.31 -0.10 3.45
N VAL A 158 4.38 -0.55 4.10
CA VAL A 158 5.59 -0.99 3.42
C VAL A 158 5.54 -2.50 3.29
N MET A 159 5.64 -3.00 2.06
CA MET A 159 5.73 -4.42 1.79
C MET A 159 7.14 -4.76 1.36
N THR A 160 7.65 -5.88 1.83
CA THR A 160 8.98 -6.39 1.47
C THR A 160 8.86 -7.83 0.98
N ALA A 161 9.72 -8.18 0.04
CA ALA A 161 9.93 -9.55 -0.41
C ALA A 161 11.41 -9.90 -0.25
N GLU A 162 11.71 -11.13 0.10
CA GLU A 162 13.06 -11.67 0.07
C GLU A 162 13.06 -13.17 -0.20
N VAL A 163 14.22 -13.70 -0.52
CA VAL A 163 14.48 -15.14 -0.61
C VAL A 163 14.74 -15.69 0.80
N ASP A 164 13.91 -16.62 1.26
CA ASP A 164 14.28 -17.51 2.36
C ASP A 164 15.08 -18.69 1.79
N THR A 165 16.40 -18.69 1.99
CA THR A 165 17.31 -19.73 1.48
C THR A 165 17.04 -21.11 2.08
N ASN A 166 16.31 -21.17 3.20
CA ASN A 166 15.96 -22.42 3.87
C ASN A 166 14.57 -22.92 3.52
N SER A 167 13.81 -22.22 2.69
CA SER A 167 12.46 -22.62 2.31
C SER A 167 12.45 -23.90 1.48
N SER A 168 11.28 -24.54 1.38
CA SER A 168 11.11 -25.75 0.58
C SER A 168 11.41 -25.54 -0.91
N ILE A 169 11.21 -24.33 -1.44
CA ILE A 169 11.41 -24.04 -2.86
C ILE A 169 12.83 -23.59 -3.18
N ASN A 170 13.52 -22.94 -2.24
CA ASN A 170 14.84 -22.34 -2.45
C ASN A 170 15.99 -23.22 -1.95
N ARG A 171 15.72 -24.16 -1.03
CA ARG A 171 16.76 -25.03 -0.50
C ARG A 171 17.44 -25.82 -1.62
N ASN A 172 18.77 -25.76 -1.65
CA ASN A 172 19.65 -26.38 -2.65
C ASN A 172 19.47 -25.86 -4.08
N GLN A 173 18.77 -24.73 -4.28
CA GLN A 173 18.73 -24.08 -5.58
C GLN A 173 20.00 -23.24 -5.80
N PRO A 174 20.54 -23.20 -7.03
CA PRO A 174 21.59 -22.25 -7.37
C PRO A 174 21.04 -20.83 -7.32
N ASP A 175 21.92 -19.84 -7.12
CA ASP A 175 21.53 -18.42 -6.99
C ASP A 175 20.57 -17.96 -8.09
N ALA A 176 20.81 -18.34 -9.35
CA ALA A 176 19.98 -17.96 -10.49
C ALA A 176 18.50 -18.40 -10.40
N ASN A 177 18.21 -19.44 -9.60
CA ASN A 177 16.87 -20.03 -9.46
C ASN A 177 16.19 -19.67 -8.13
N LEU A 178 16.86 -18.89 -7.27
CA LEU A 178 16.26 -18.44 -6.02
C LEU A 178 15.08 -17.51 -6.32
N THR A 179 13.95 -17.79 -5.67
CA THR A 179 12.68 -17.07 -5.83
C THR A 179 12.29 -16.43 -4.52
N GLN A 180 11.79 -15.19 -4.57
CA GLN A 180 11.28 -14.52 -3.38
C GLN A 180 10.03 -15.25 -2.87
N ASP A 181 10.03 -15.57 -1.58
CA ASP A 181 8.98 -16.37 -0.94
C ASP A 181 8.73 -16.00 0.52
N LEU A 182 9.57 -15.13 1.07
CA LEU A 182 9.35 -14.53 2.38
C LEU A 182 8.86 -13.10 2.21
N PHE A 183 7.54 -12.95 2.26
CA PHE A 183 6.85 -11.67 2.14
C PHE A 183 6.43 -11.15 3.51
N ARG A 184 6.65 -9.86 3.76
CA ARG A 184 6.24 -9.18 5.00
C ARG A 184 5.59 -7.85 4.68
N GLU A 185 4.75 -7.41 5.60
CA GLU A 185 4.11 -6.11 5.54
C GLU A 185 4.31 -5.38 6.88
N PHE A 186 4.57 -4.07 6.80
CA PHE A 186 4.78 -3.22 7.95
C PHE A 186 3.88 -1.99 7.87
N LYS A 187 3.21 -1.65 8.97
CA LYS A 187 2.32 -0.50 9.08
C LYS A 187 2.77 0.41 10.21
N TRP A 188 2.60 1.72 10.03
CA TRP A 188 2.85 2.69 11.09
C TRP A 188 2.02 2.40 12.36
N SER A 189 2.66 2.53 13.51
CA SER A 189 2.04 2.47 14.83
C SER A 189 2.39 3.72 15.62
N ASP A 190 1.40 4.56 15.91
CA ASP A 190 1.58 5.76 16.74
C ASP A 190 2.07 5.41 18.16
N ALA A 191 1.64 4.25 18.69
CA ALA A 191 2.02 3.81 20.03
C ALA A 191 3.51 3.47 20.15
N VAL A 192 4.12 2.98 19.06
CA VAL A 192 5.53 2.56 19.04
C VAL A 192 6.42 3.63 18.37
N GLY A 193 5.85 4.47 17.52
CA GLY A 193 6.58 5.50 16.78
C GLY A 193 7.42 4.94 15.62
N THR A 194 7.04 3.77 15.07
CA THR A 194 7.72 3.12 13.94
C THR A 194 6.74 2.28 13.13
N LEU A 195 7.21 1.71 12.01
CA LEU A 195 6.47 0.69 11.28
C LEU A 195 6.66 -0.67 11.95
N VAL A 196 5.54 -1.35 12.25
CA VAL A 196 5.53 -2.67 12.89
C VAL A 196 4.96 -3.72 11.93
N PRO A 197 5.40 -4.99 12.03
CA PRO A 197 4.84 -6.07 11.21
C PRO A 197 3.32 -6.18 11.39
N VAL A 198 2.61 -6.42 10.29
CA VAL A 198 1.18 -6.71 10.27
C VAL A 198 0.89 -7.97 9.46
N THR A 199 -0.21 -8.62 9.76
CA THR A 199 -0.68 -9.80 9.02
C THR A 199 -1.68 -9.39 7.95
N PHE A 200 -1.58 -10.03 6.79
CA PHE A 200 -2.59 -9.91 5.74
C PHE A 200 -3.84 -10.74 6.13
N PRO A 201 -5.07 -10.26 5.90
CA PRO A 201 -6.27 -11.01 6.26
C PRO A 201 -6.36 -12.35 5.50
N GLY A 202 -6.46 -13.46 6.22
CA GLY A 202 -6.52 -14.81 5.61
C GLY A 202 -7.84 -15.18 4.91
N ILE A 203 -8.69 -14.20 4.58
CA ILE A 203 -9.93 -14.41 3.83
C ILE A 203 -9.74 -14.27 2.31
N PHE A 204 -8.56 -13.78 1.89
CA PHE A 204 -8.18 -13.64 0.50
C PHE A 204 -7.47 -14.90 0.01
N PRO A 205 -7.54 -15.22 -1.30
CA PRO A 205 -6.83 -16.37 -1.85
C PRO A 205 -5.30 -16.21 -1.72
N ASP A 206 -4.81 -14.97 -1.72
CA ASP A 206 -3.41 -14.63 -1.49
C ASP A 206 -3.05 -14.68 -0.01
N LEU A 207 -1.86 -15.22 0.28
CA LEU A 207 -1.37 -15.33 1.65
C LEU A 207 -0.82 -14.00 2.17
N THR A 208 -0.44 -13.08 1.27
CA THR A 208 0.14 -11.78 1.62
C THR A 208 -0.36 -10.66 0.71
N ARG A 209 -0.35 -9.42 1.23
CA ARG A 209 -0.66 -8.21 0.44
C ARG A 209 0.26 -8.07 -0.77
N TYR A 210 1.52 -8.47 -0.63
CA TYR A 210 2.51 -8.36 -1.70
C TYR A 210 2.08 -9.15 -2.95
N GLN A 211 1.59 -10.38 -2.74
CA GLN A 211 1.05 -11.25 -3.79
C GLN A 211 -0.26 -10.67 -4.34
N ALA A 212 -1.19 -10.30 -3.46
CA ALA A 212 -2.49 -9.75 -3.86
C ALA A 212 -2.40 -8.48 -4.73
N GLU A 213 -1.36 -7.66 -4.54
CA GLU A 213 -1.12 -6.47 -5.37
C GLU A 213 -0.25 -6.76 -6.60
N ALA A 214 0.42 -7.91 -6.69
CA ALA A 214 1.15 -8.32 -7.88
C ALA A 214 0.24 -8.96 -8.94
N ASP A 215 -0.87 -9.57 -8.51
CA ASP A 215 -1.82 -10.28 -9.37
C ASP A 215 -2.91 -9.38 -9.99
N GLN A 216 -2.85 -8.06 -9.76
CA GLN A 216 -3.76 -7.04 -10.30
C GLN A 216 -3.22 -6.41 -11.58
#